data_AF-A0A1X7TM66-F1
#
_entry.id   AF-A0A1X7TM66-F1
#
_cell.length_a   1.000
_cell.length_b   1.000
_cell.length_c   1.000
_cell.angle_alpha   90.00
_cell.angle_beta   90.00
_cell.angle_gamma   90.00
#
_symmetry.space_group_name_H-M   'P 1'
#
loop_
_entity.id
_entity.type
_entity.pdbx_description
1 polymer ?
#
loop_
_entity_poly.entity_id
_entity_poly.type
_entity_poly.pdbx_seq_one_letter_code
_entity_poly.pdbx_strand_id
1 'polypeptide(L)'
;NHRETPQAASPGPTFFCELINSDVVLKQNHAYYHQVQVQLYVAADICKWCDFCVYTPQRISLQRILPNITWEKEHIEELEVFFSKNMLSAEL
;
A
#
# COMPACT_ATOMS: atom_id res chain seq x y z
N ASN A 1 -12.97 5.78 -15.65
CA ASN A 1 -13.78 4.59 -15.26
C ASN A 1 -14.37 4.73 -13.85
N HIS A 2 -15.32 5.66 -13.64
CA HIS A 2 -16.03 5.82 -12.33
C HIS A 2 -17.42 5.14 -12.33
N ARG A 3 -17.67 4.23 -13.27
CA ARG A 3 -18.98 3.58 -13.46
C ARG A 3 -18.99 2.11 -13.03
N GLU A 4 -17.86 1.58 -12.58
CA GLU A 4 -17.67 0.16 -12.31
C GLU A 4 -17.28 -0.06 -10.84
N THR A 5 -17.60 -1.24 -10.30
CA THR A 5 -17.18 -1.63 -8.94
C THR A 5 -15.67 -1.92 -8.92
N PRO A 6 -15.00 -1.84 -7.75
CA PRO A 6 -13.60 -2.26 -7.63
C PRO A 6 -13.34 -3.68 -8.16
N GLN A 7 -14.28 -4.61 -7.93
CA GLN A 7 -14.23 -5.98 -8.43
C GLN A 7 -14.27 -6.07 -9.96
N ALA A 8 -15.07 -5.22 -10.61
CA ALA A 8 -15.17 -5.19 -12.06
C ALA A 8 -13.93 -4.54 -12.71
N ALA A 9 -13.28 -3.61 -12.01
CA ALA A 9 -12.08 -2.93 -12.49
C ALA A 9 -10.79 -3.75 -12.31
N SER A 10 -10.77 -4.73 -11.40
CA SER A 10 -9.57 -5.51 -11.05
C SER A 10 -8.91 -6.32 -12.17
N PRO A 11 -9.61 -6.78 -13.23
CA PRO A 11 -8.95 -7.41 -14.38
C PRO A 11 -8.16 -6.43 -15.25
N GLY A 12 -8.35 -5.12 -15.07
CA GLY A 12 -7.65 -4.10 -15.84
C GLY A 12 -6.14 -4.09 -15.56
N PRO A 13 -5.28 -4.04 -16.58
CA PRO A 13 -3.82 -4.10 -16.38
C PRO A 13 -3.28 -2.89 -15.60
N THR A 14 -3.96 -1.75 -15.69
CA THR A 14 -3.60 -0.51 -14.99
C THR A 14 -4.23 -0.40 -13.60
N PHE A 15 -5.08 -1.34 -13.20
CA PHE A 15 -5.69 -1.32 -11.87
C PHE A 15 -4.72 -1.86 -10.84
N PHE A 16 -4.62 -1.16 -9.72
CA PHE A 16 -3.64 -1.42 -8.66
C PHE A 16 -4.02 -2.60 -7.75
N CYS A 17 -5.27 -3.09 -7.83
CA CYS A 17 -5.72 -4.29 -7.14
C CYS A 17 -5.93 -5.46 -8.12
N GLU A 18 -5.97 -6.67 -7.56
CA GLU A 18 -6.34 -7.91 -8.22
C GLU A 18 -7.48 -8.60 -7.45
N LEU A 19 -8.16 -9.56 -8.08
CA LEU A 19 -9.22 -10.32 -7.46
C LEU A 19 -8.66 -11.65 -6.94
N ILE A 20 -8.69 -11.86 -5.63
CA ILE A 20 -8.25 -13.10 -4.99
C ILE A 20 -9.42 -13.63 -4.16
N ASN A 21 -9.93 -14.83 -4.45
CA ASN A 21 -11.06 -15.43 -3.74
C ASN A 21 -12.28 -14.49 -3.62
N SER A 22 -12.56 -13.71 -4.67
CA SER A 22 -13.62 -12.69 -4.72
C SER A 22 -13.38 -11.40 -3.92
N ASP A 23 -12.23 -11.28 -3.25
CA ASP A 23 -11.80 -10.05 -2.58
C ASP A 23 -10.91 -9.19 -3.49
N VAL A 24 -11.06 -7.87 -3.39
CA VAL A 24 -10.21 -6.90 -4.09
C VAL A 24 -8.98 -6.65 -3.22
N VAL A 25 -7.85 -7.18 -3.66
CA VAL A 25 -6.59 -7.18 -2.93
C VAL A 25 -5.59 -6.29 -3.64
N LEU A 26 -4.96 -5.36 -2.95
CA LEU A 26 -3.88 -4.54 -3.46
C LEU A 26 -2.69 -5.41 -3.86
N LYS A 27 -2.21 -5.24 -5.09
CA LYS A 27 -1.06 -5.98 -5.62
C LYS A 27 0.21 -5.62 -4.83
N GLN A 28 0.94 -6.61 -4.35
CA GLN A 28 2.10 -6.38 -3.48
C GLN A 28 3.27 -5.68 -4.19
N ASN A 29 3.36 -5.81 -5.51
CA ASN A 29 4.36 -5.14 -6.34
C ASN A 29 3.93 -3.73 -6.81
N HIS A 30 2.77 -3.23 -6.37
CA HIS A 30 2.29 -1.91 -6.74
C HIS A 30 2.77 -0.85 -5.75
N ALA A 31 3.07 0.37 -6.22
CA ALA A 31 3.60 1.47 -5.41
C ALA A 31 2.76 1.75 -4.14
N TYR A 32 1.44 1.65 -4.21
CA TYR A 32 0.56 1.82 -3.05
C TYR A 32 0.81 0.79 -1.95
N TYR A 33 1.21 -0.44 -2.28
CA TYR A 33 1.51 -1.44 -1.25
C TYR A 33 2.78 -1.05 -0.50
N HIS A 34 3.83 -0.61 -1.21
CA HIS A 34 5.04 -0.06 -0.60
C HIS A 34 4.73 1.15 0.29
N GLN A 35 3.85 2.07 -0.14
CA GLN A 35 3.41 3.20 0.68
C GLN A 35 2.78 2.74 2.00
N VAL A 36 1.86 1.78 1.95
CA VAL A 36 1.21 1.24 3.15
C VAL A 36 2.22 0.56 4.07
N GLN A 37 3.15 -0.22 3.53
CA GLN A 37 4.18 -0.90 4.35
C GLN A 37 5.14 0.08 5.02
N VAL A 38 5.59 1.13 4.32
CA VAL A 38 6.39 2.20 4.94
C VAL A 38 5.60 2.89 6.06
N GLN A 39 4.32 3.22 5.84
CA GLN A 39 3.48 3.84 6.87
C GLN A 39 3.31 2.94 8.10
N LEU A 40 3.12 1.64 7.89
CA LEU A 40 3.03 0.66 8.98
C LEU A 40 4.36 0.50 9.73
N TYR A 41 5.49 0.55 9.04
CA TYR A 41 6.82 0.52 9.66
C TYR A 41 7.06 1.78 10.51
N VAL A 42 6.87 2.97 9.93
CA VAL A 42 7.08 4.25 10.62
C VAL A 42 6.15 4.41 11.83
N ALA A 43 4.92 3.91 11.74
CA ALA A 43 3.92 4.02 12.80
C ALA A 43 3.78 2.74 13.64
N ALA A 44 4.75 1.82 13.62
CA ALA A 44 4.63 0.48 14.21
C ALA A 44 4.23 0.47 15.69
N ASP A 45 4.62 1.50 16.45
CA ASP A 45 4.28 1.65 17.87
C ASP A 45 2.79 1.92 18.12
N ILE A 46 2.13 2.63 17.20
CA ILE A 46 0.75 3.12 17.37
C ILE A 46 -0.25 2.47 16.40
N CYS A 47 0.23 1.87 15.32
CA CYS A 47 -0.59 1.31 14.24
C CYS A 47 -0.21 -0.15 13.99
N LYS A 48 -1.19 -1.05 14.09
CA LYS A 48 -0.98 -2.51 13.91
C LYS A 48 -1.47 -3.03 12.57
N TRP A 49 -2.26 -2.24 11.84
CA TRP A 49 -2.77 -2.57 10.51
C TRP A 49 -3.24 -1.29 9.81
N CYS A 50 -3.34 -1.36 8.49
CA CYS A 50 -3.93 -0.31 7.66
C CYS A 50 -5.16 -0.89 6.96
N ASP A 51 -6.32 -0.26 7.12
CA ASP A 51 -7.49 -0.58 6.31
C ASP A 51 -7.42 0.22 4.99
N PHE A 52 -7.04 -0.46 3.91
CA PHE A 52 -6.92 0.11 2.57
C PHE A 52 -8.28 0.13 1.89
N CYS A 53 -8.77 1.34 1.58
CA CYS A 53 -10.11 1.58 1.04
C CYS A 53 -10.04 1.91 -0.46
N VAL A 54 -10.78 1.14 -1.26
CA VAL A 54 -11.00 1.42 -2.69
C VAL A 54 -12.43 1.84 -2.89
N TYR A 55 -12.63 3.11 -3.18
CA TYR A 55 -13.94 3.71 -3.40
C TYR A 55 -14.24 3.85 -4.90
N THR A 56 -15.41 3.38 -5.31
CA THR A 56 -16.09 3.85 -6.51
C THR A 56 -17.51 4.31 -6.16
N PRO A 57 -18.18 5.12 -6.99
CA PRO A 57 -19.57 5.51 -6.73
C PRO A 57 -20.54 4.33 -6.60
N GLN A 58 -20.18 3.14 -7.10
CA GLN A 58 -21.01 1.95 -7.03
C GLN A 58 -20.74 1.12 -5.76
N ARG A 59 -19.50 1.10 -5.25
CA ARG A 59 -19.11 0.24 -4.13
C ARG A 59 -17.80 0.68 -3.47
N ILE A 60 -17.70 0.40 -2.17
CA ILE A 60 -16.45 0.42 -1.42
C ILE A 60 -15.92 -1.00 -1.24
N SER A 61 -14.63 -1.18 -1.45
CA SER A 61 -13.89 -2.37 -1.01
C SER A 61 -12.90 -2.00 0.08
N LEU A 62 -12.81 -2.82 1.12
CA LEU A 62 -11.87 -2.65 2.21
C LEU A 62 -10.96 -3.88 2.28
N GLN A 63 -9.66 -3.65 2.34
CA GLN A 63 -8.65 -4.67 2.61
C GLN A 63 -7.88 -4.29 3.86
N ARG A 64 -7.83 -5.17 4.85
CA ARG A 64 -6.92 -5.02 5.99
C ARG A 64 -5.52 -5.49 5.61
N ILE A 65 -4.55 -4.59 5.68
CA ILE A 65 -3.13 -4.87 5.41
C ILE A 65 -2.37 -4.88 6.73
N LEU A 66 -1.63 -5.96 6.97
CA LEU A 66 -0.75 -6.12 8.13
C LEU A 66 0.70 -5.76 7.75
N PRO A 67 1.55 -5.43 8.74
CA PRO A 67 2.98 -5.32 8.54
C PRO A 67 3.55 -6.61 7.93
N ASN A 68 4.40 -6.47 6.92
CA ASN A 68 5.08 -7.58 6.25
C ASN A 68 6.57 -7.53 6.58
N ILE A 69 6.99 -8.42 7.48
CA ILE A 69 8.38 -8.51 7.97
C ILE A 69 9.37 -8.84 6.84
N THR A 70 8.95 -9.61 5.83
CA THR A 70 9.81 -9.93 4.68
C THR A 70 10.05 -8.66 3.86
N TRP A 71 8.98 -7.93 3.55
CA TRP A 71 9.07 -6.65 2.86
C TRP A 71 9.96 -5.66 3.62
N GLU A 72 9.79 -5.58 4.95
CA GLU A 72 10.57 -4.70 5.81
C GLU A 72 12.07 -4.96 5.70
N LYS A 73 12.49 -6.23 5.86
CA LYS A 73 13.89 -6.65 5.74
C LYS A 73 14.49 -6.36 4.37
N GLU A 74 13.68 -6.44 3.33
CA GLU A 74 14.14 -6.23 1.95
C GLU A 74 14.29 -4.75 1.58
N HIS A 75 13.49 -3.85 2.15
CA HIS A 75 13.37 -2.48 1.65
C HIS A 75 13.83 -1.41 2.63
N ILE A 76 13.72 -1.62 3.95
CA ILE A 76 13.96 -0.56 4.93
C ILE A 76 15.39 -0.06 4.93
N GLU A 77 16.38 -0.96 4.84
CA GLU A 77 17.80 -0.56 4.82
C GLU A 77 18.11 0.37 3.64
N GLU A 78 17.62 0.03 2.44
CA GLU A 78 17.80 0.87 1.25
C GLU A 78 17.08 2.22 1.40
N LEU A 79 15.87 2.21 1.95
CA LEU A 79 15.10 3.43 2.19
C LEU A 79 15.76 4.34 3.21
N GLU A 80 16.31 3.81 4.31
CA GLU A 80 17.06 4.58 5.31
C GLU A 80 18.31 5.23 4.70
N VAL A 81 19.03 4.50 3.84
CA VAL A 81 20.17 5.03 3.08
C VAL A 81 19.72 6.13 2.12
N PHE A 82 18.59 5.93 1.42
CA PHE A 82 18.05 6.94 0.51
C PHE A 82 17.64 8.21 1.26
N PHE A 83 16.86 8.09 2.33
CA PHE A 83 16.39 9.25 3.09
C PHE A 83 17.54 9.96 3.81
N SER A 84 18.48 9.25 4.43
CA SER A 84 19.64 9.88 5.07
C SER A 84 20.52 10.67 4.08
N LYS A 85 20.63 10.23 2.83
CA LYS A 85 21.42 10.91 1.79
C LYS A 85 20.70 12.04 1.06
N ASN A 86 19.37 11.97 0.98
CA ASN A 86 18.58 12.87 0.12
C ASN A 86 17.60 13.77 0.89
N MET A 87 17.44 13.57 2.19
CA MET A 87 16.79 14.56 3.05
C MET A 87 17.77 15.71 3.28
N LEU A 88 17.31 16.93 3.03
CA LEU A 88 18.04 18.14 3.42
C LEU A 88 18.27 18.07 4.94
N SER A 89 19.54 18.10 5.37
CA SER A 89 19.85 18.26 6.79
C SER A 89 19.19 19.55 7.27
N ALA A 90 18.51 19.50 8.42
CA ALA A 90 17.89 20.65 9.06
C ALA A 90 18.94 21.58 9.70
N GLU A 91 20.01 21.90 8.99
CA GLU A 91 20.91 22.99 9.35
C GLU A 91 20.37 24.28 8.73
N LEU A 92 19.49 24.93 9.49
CA LEU A 92 19.15 26.35 9.45
C LEU A 92 19.42 26.94 10.84
#